data_AF-A0A4D0RQH6-F1
#
_entry.id   AF-A0A4D0RQH6-F1
#
_cell.length_a   1.000
_cell.length_b   1.000
_cell.length_c   1.000
_cell.angle_alpha   90.00
_cell.angle_beta   90.00
_cell.angle_gamma   90.00
#
_symmetry.space_group_name_H-M   'P 1'
#
loop_
_entity.id
_entity.type
_entity.pdbx_description
1 polymer ?
#
loop_
_entity_poly.entity_id
_entity_poly.type
_entity_poly.pdbx_seq_one_letter_code
_entity_poly.pdbx_strand_id
1 'polypeptide(L)' 'MAKVFTQEEREKIKGQVVELVRQSGRETLRQLEAKTGATRYLMSVLARELVARLRVIPV' A
#
# COMPACT_ATOMS: atom_id res chain seq x y z
N MET A 1 -12.00 16.62 -5.32
CA MET A 1 -12.73 15.34 -5.53
C MET A 1 -11.82 14.21 -5.06
N ALA A 2 -12.13 13.54 -3.95
CA ALA A 2 -11.36 12.35 -3.59
C ALA A 2 -11.65 11.29 -4.66
N LYS A 3 -10.62 10.87 -5.41
CA LYS A 3 -10.76 9.79 -6.39
C LYS A 3 -11.13 8.54 -5.59
N VAL A 4 -12.40 8.14 -5.66
CA VAL A 4 -12.89 6.94 -4.97
C VAL A 4 -12.41 5.76 -5.78
N PHE A 5 -11.31 5.16 -5.35
CA PHE A 5 -10.83 3.91 -5.93
C PHE A 5 -11.80 2.79 -5.58
N THR A 6 -12.22 2.05 -6.60
CA THR A 6 -13.01 0.83 -6.47
C THR A 6 -12.23 -0.25 -5.71
N GLN A 7 -12.93 -1.27 -5.21
CA GLN A 7 -12.31 -2.33 -4.43
C GLN A 7 -11.26 -3.10 -5.24
N GLU A 8 -11.51 -3.32 -6.54
CA GLU A 8 -10.58 -3.99 -7.45
C GLU A 8 -9.30 -3.16 -7.68
N GLU A 9 -9.44 -1.84 -7.88
CA GLU A 9 -8.28 -0.95 -8.02
C GLU A 9 -7.44 -0.91 -6.74
N ARG A 10 -8.09 -0.94 -5.57
CA ARG A 10 -7.40 -0.98 -4.28
C ARG A 10 -6.60 -2.27 -4.11
N GLU A 11 -7.14 -3.40 -4.53
CA GLU A 11 -6.42 -4.68 -4.47
C GLU A 11 -5.23 -4.71 -5.42
N LYS A 12 -5.36 -4.16 -6.64
CA LYS A 12 -4.23 -3.99 -7.58
C LYS A 12 -3.12 -3.13 -6.98
N ILE A 13 -3.47 -1.95 -6.45
CA ILE A 13 -2.51 -1.05 -5.80
C ILE A 13 -1.86 -1.73 -4.59
N LYS A 14 -2.64 -2.46 -3.78
CA LYS A 14 -2.13 -3.20 -2.63
C LYS A 14 -1.10 -4.26 -3.03
N GLY A 15 -1.37 -5.03 -4.09
CA GLY A 15 -0.42 -6.00 -4.64
C GLY A 15 0.88 -5.34 -5.07
N GLN A 16 0.80 -4.23 -5.81
CA GLN A 16 1.97 -3.45 -6.23
C GLN A 16 2.77 -2.93 -5.04
N VAL A 17 2.12 -2.38 -4.00
CA VAL A 17 2.82 -1.91 -2.79
C VAL A 17 3.54 -3.05 -2.08
N VAL A 18 2.92 -4.23 -1.96
CA VAL A 18 3.54 -5.40 -1.33
C VAL A 18 4.77 -5.85 -2.11
N GLU A 19 4.67 -5.95 -3.43
CA GLU A 19 5.82 -6.34 -4.27
C GLU A 19 6.95 -5.32 -4.18
N LEU A 20 6.64 -4.03 -4.23
CA LEU A 20 7.62 -2.96 -4.11
C LEU A 20 8.35 -2.99 -2.76
N VAL A 21 7.61 -3.14 -1.66
CA VAL A 21 8.20 -3.25 -0.32
C VAL A 21 9.00 -4.54 -0.17
N ARG A 22 8.54 -5.65 -0.76
CA ARG A 22 9.27 -6.93 -0.72
C ARG A 22 10.59 -6.87 -1.51
N GLN A 23 10.60 -6.20 -2.66
CA GLN A 23 11.78 -6.05 -3.50
C GLN A 23 12.78 -5.04 -2.92
N SER A 24 12.30 -3.89 -2.47
CA SER A 24 13.18 -2.80 -2.01
C SER A 24 13.49 -2.84 -0.51
N GLY A 25 12.74 -3.59 0.28
CA GLY A 25 12.85 -3.70 1.75
C GLY A 25 12.43 -2.44 2.52
N ARG A 26 12.60 -1.24 1.93
CA ARG A 26 12.31 0.04 2.56
C ARG A 26 11.86 1.06 1.51
N GLU A 27 10.55 1.29 1.43
CA GLU A 27 9.98 2.37 0.63
C GLU A 27 9.27 3.40 1.52
N THR A 28 9.40 4.67 1.15
CA THR A 28 8.66 5.77 1.78
C THR A 28 7.28 5.94 1.14
N LEU A 29 6.32 6.49 1.88
CA LEU A 29 4.97 6.76 1.35
C LEU A 29 4.99 7.64 0.08
N ARG A 30 5.95 8.55 -0.03
CA ARG A 30 6.12 9.42 -1.21
C ARG A 30 6.59 8.63 -2.44
N GLN A 31 7.45 7.64 -2.27
CA GLN A 31 7.91 6.78 -3.36
C GLN A 31 6.79 5.87 -3.84
N LEU A 32 6.03 5.29 -2.91
CA LEU A 32 4.86 4.47 -3.26
C LEU A 32 3.80 5.30 -3.99
N GLU A 33 3.53 6.53 -3.55
CA GLU A 33 2.64 7.47 -4.24
C GLU A 33 3.11 7.76 -5.67
N ALA A 34 4.42 8.01 -5.88
CA ALA A 34 4.98 8.24 -7.21
C ALA A 34 4.91 7.00 -8.13
N LYS A 35 5.09 5.79 -7.58
CA LYS A 35 5.10 4.53 -8.34
C LYS A 35 3.70 4.00 -8.65
N THR A 36 2.75 4.22 -7.74
CA THR A 36 1.38 3.68 -7.85
C THR A 36 0.36 4.73 -8.33
N GLY A 37 0.71 6.02 -8.33
CA GLY A 37 -0.21 7.12 -8.63
C GLY A 37 -1.32 7.29 -7.60
N ALA A 38 -1.26 6.56 -6.48
CA ALA A 38 -2.23 6.60 -5.41
C ALA A 38 -1.96 7.76 -4.47
N THR A 39 -3.02 8.38 -3.96
CA THR A 39 -2.89 9.49 -3.00
C THR A 39 -2.20 9.02 -1.72
N ARG A 40 -1.46 9.93 -1.07
CA ARG A 40 -0.88 9.71 0.28
C ARG A 40 -1.87 9.13 1.30
N TYR A 41 -3.14 9.52 1.23
CA TYR A 41 -4.19 8.97 2.11
C TYR A 41 -4.38 7.46 1.88
N LEU A 42 -4.55 7.04 0.62
CA LEU A 42 -4.70 5.63 0.28
C LEU A 42 -3.44 4.84 0.65
N MET A 43 -2.25 5.41 0.42
CA MET A 43 -0.99 4.80 0.85
C MET A 43 -0.90 4.61 2.36
N SER A 44 -1.39 5.58 3.14
CA SER A 44 -1.40 5.48 4.61
C SER A 44 -2.38 4.41 5.11
N VAL A 45 -3.54 4.26 4.46
CA VAL A 45 -4.51 3.20 4.77
C VAL A 45 -3.93 1.82 4.43
N LEU A 46 -3.38 1.67 3.23
CA LEU A 46 -2.79 0.40 2.78
C LEU A 46 -1.58 -0.01 3.62
N ALA A 47 -0.69 0.92 3.97
CA ALA A 47 0.44 0.65 4.84
C ALA A 47 -0.01 0.12 6.23
N ARG A 48 -1.08 0.70 6.80
CA ARG A 48 -1.65 0.21 8.07
C ARG A 48 -2.25 -1.18 7.93
N GLU A 49 -2.97 -1.45 6.84
CA GLU A 49 -3.50 -2.80 6.56
C GLU A 49 -2.38 -3.84 6.40
N LEU A 50 -1.26 -3.47 5.77
CA LEU A 50 -0.10 -4.34 5.62
C LEU A 50 0.56 -4.63 6.97
N VAL A 51 0.74 -3.62 7.82
CA VAL A 51 1.23 -3.84 9.19
C VAL A 51 0.27 -4.73 9.99
N ALA A 52 -1.04 -4.53 9.86
CA ALA A 52 -2.04 -5.36 10.53
C ALA A 52 -1.99 -6.83 10.07
N ARG A 53 -1.72 -7.08 8.78
CA ARG A 53 -1.53 -8.44 8.24
C ARG A 53 -0.19 -9.07 8.64
N LEU A 54 0.88 -8.28 8.74
CA LEU A 54 2.20 -8.74 9.21
C LEU A 54 2.23 -9.04 10.71
N ARG A 55 1.31 -8.45 11.50
CA ARG A 55 1.19 -8.69 12.95
C ARG A 55 0.51 -10.00 13.32
N VAL A 56 0.11 -10.81 12.34
CA VAL A 56 -0.37 -12.18 12.53
C VAL A 56 0.80 -13.14 12.35
N ILE A 57 1.83 -13.00 13.18
CA ILE A 57 2.78 -14.08 13.47
C ILE A 57 2.31 -14.62 14.83
N PRO A 58 1.81 -15.87 14.93
CA PRO A 58 1.62 -16.48 16.23
C PRO A 58 3.02 -16.62 16.85
N VAL A 59 3.27 -15.86 17.92
CA VAL A 59 4.41 -16.06 18.81
C VAL A 59 3.99 -17.08 19.86
#